data_AF-A0A959HG12-F1
#
_entry.id   AF-A0A959HG12-F1
#
_cell.length_a   1.000
_cell.length_b   1.000
_cell.length_c   1.000
_cell.angle_alpha   90.00
_cell.angle_beta   90.00
_cell.angle_gamma   90.00
#
_symmetry.space_group_name_H-M   'P 1'
#
loop_
_entity.id
_entity.type
_entity.pdbx_description
1 polymer ?
#
loop_
_entity_poly.entity_id
_entity_poly.type
_entity_poly.pdbx_seq_one_letter_code
_entity_poly.pdbx_strand_id
1 'polypeptide(L)'
;MVYPDRLLPRPNYRLISDVEALNSYFLQRSTPDSDVIDPETNTIKPSYISFQSGHLHDLSTNLISVFVPEDRFCRIMGEKKDYYTRELWSVGETIVTPFHPNDFEYIDTLGAIYFLIHQLNGLSISYNIGDQDGFIAICKILHTPVRSNFWHFSLRWFNEEGDVLLQKGSWKKRMLTSARAALIEFGVISEPKIQKIDISLYT
;
A
#
# COMPACT_ATOMS: atom_id res chain seq x y z
N MET A 1 22.31 -13.37 0.80
CA MET A 1 21.19 -12.85 1.62
C MET A 1 19.99 -13.76 1.40
N VAL A 2 19.15 -13.93 2.42
CA VAL A 2 17.93 -14.76 2.34
C VAL A 2 16.73 -13.83 2.34
N TYR A 3 15.75 -14.08 1.47
CA TYR A 3 14.53 -13.30 1.44
C TYR A 3 13.71 -13.57 2.72
N PRO A 4 13.06 -12.56 3.33
CA PRO A 4 12.39 -12.78 4.61
C PRO A 4 11.15 -13.69 4.47
N ASP A 5 11.23 -14.90 5.02
CA ASP A 5 10.13 -15.90 4.96
C ASP A 5 8.81 -15.43 5.56
N ARG A 6 8.85 -14.42 6.44
CA ARG A 6 7.67 -13.82 7.07
C ARG A 6 6.83 -13.02 6.07
N LEU A 7 7.43 -12.53 4.98
CA LEU A 7 6.73 -11.78 3.94
C LEU A 7 5.96 -12.70 2.99
N LEU A 8 6.38 -13.95 2.86
CA LEU A 8 5.88 -14.84 1.83
C LEU A 8 4.46 -15.35 2.15
N PRO A 9 3.55 -15.32 1.17
CA PRO A 9 2.28 -16.03 1.28
C PRO A 9 2.49 -17.52 1.54
N ARG A 10 1.56 -18.15 2.26
CA ARG A 10 1.60 -19.58 2.58
C ARG A 10 0.30 -20.26 2.15
N PRO A 11 0.32 -21.56 1.78
CA PRO A 11 -0.88 -22.27 1.35
C PRO A 11 -2.00 -22.30 2.39
N ASN A 12 -1.66 -22.25 3.68
CA ASN A 12 -2.63 -22.22 4.78
C ASN A 12 -3.10 -20.80 5.14
N TYR A 13 -2.67 -19.77 4.41
CA TYR A 13 -3.12 -18.41 4.66
C TYR A 13 -4.48 -18.15 4.01
N ARG A 14 -5.23 -17.20 4.58
CA ARG A 14 -6.46 -16.66 4.01
C ARG A 14 -6.36 -15.15 3.83
N LEU A 15 -7.12 -14.59 2.89
CA LEU A 15 -7.18 -13.14 2.72
C LEU A 15 -7.82 -12.49 3.96
N ILE A 16 -7.20 -11.41 4.45
CA ILE A 16 -7.76 -10.57 5.50
C ILE A 16 -8.88 -9.71 4.89
N SER A 17 -10.13 -10.10 5.13
CA SER A 17 -11.32 -9.34 4.69
C SER A 17 -11.85 -8.40 5.77
N ASP A 18 -11.64 -8.71 7.05
CA ASP A 18 -12.03 -7.88 8.18
C ASP A 18 -10.93 -6.84 8.49
N VAL A 19 -10.94 -5.76 7.74
CA VAL A 19 -9.98 -4.65 7.91
C VAL A 19 -10.27 -3.84 9.16
N GLU A 20 -11.50 -3.89 9.70
CA GLU A 20 -11.86 -3.18 10.93
C GLU A 20 -11.11 -3.75 12.13
N ALA A 21 -10.85 -5.06 12.14
CA ALA A 21 -9.96 -5.69 13.12
C ALA A 21 -8.51 -5.14 13.09
N LEU A 22 -8.13 -4.44 12.03
CA LEU A 22 -6.81 -3.82 11.86
C LEU A 22 -6.79 -2.31 12.16
N ASN A 23 -7.88 -1.71 12.67
CA ASN A 23 -7.99 -0.26 12.85
C ASN A 23 -6.87 0.38 13.68
N SER A 24 -6.30 -0.33 14.66
CA SER A 24 -5.18 0.16 15.49
C SER A 24 -3.79 -0.02 14.87
N TYR A 25 -3.70 -0.65 13.69
CA TYR A 25 -2.44 -0.97 13.02
C TYR A 25 -2.07 0.11 12.01
N PHE A 26 -0.79 0.09 11.61
CA PHE A 26 -0.25 1.02 10.63
C PHE A 26 0.03 0.31 9.31
N LEU A 27 -0.17 1.04 8.21
CA LEU A 27 0.33 0.70 6.89
C LEU A 27 1.60 1.50 6.62
N GLN A 28 2.55 0.91 5.91
CA GLN A 28 3.79 1.55 5.50
C GLN A 28 3.88 1.63 3.98
N ARG A 29 4.14 2.85 3.49
CA ARG A 29 4.52 3.14 2.11
C ARG A 29 6.03 3.37 2.05
N SER A 30 6.77 2.53 1.35
CA SER A 30 8.20 2.77 1.11
C SER A 30 8.40 3.95 0.15
N THR A 31 9.45 4.74 0.38
CA THR A 31 9.84 5.89 -0.44
C THR A 31 11.22 5.68 -1.06
N PRO A 32 11.55 6.36 -2.18
CA PRO A 32 12.85 6.21 -2.85
C PRO A 32 14.06 6.56 -1.97
N ASP A 33 13.86 7.45 -1.01
CA ASP A 33 14.86 7.91 -0.06
C ASP A 33 14.21 8.27 1.29
N SER A 34 15.06 8.48 2.31
CA SER A 34 14.65 8.89 3.66
C SER A 34 14.28 10.37 3.77
N ASP A 35 14.58 11.19 2.78
CA ASP A 35 14.22 12.61 2.75
C ASP A 35 12.79 12.77 2.25
N VAL A 36 11.83 12.47 3.13
CA VAL A 36 10.40 12.39 2.77
C VAL A 36 9.65 13.73 2.89
N ILE A 37 10.27 14.76 3.46
CA ILE A 37 9.64 16.06 3.70
C ILE A 37 10.03 17.06 2.61
N ASP A 38 9.05 17.78 2.11
CA ASP A 38 9.24 18.92 1.22
C ASP A 38 9.70 20.13 2.05
N PRO A 39 10.89 20.72 1.76
CA PRO A 39 11.42 21.83 2.54
C PRO A 39 10.63 23.14 2.39
N GLU A 40 9.85 23.29 1.31
CA GLU A 40 9.07 24.51 1.08
C GLU A 40 7.74 24.49 1.84
N THR A 41 7.07 23.34 1.87
CA THR A 41 5.76 23.19 2.50
C THR A 41 5.82 22.59 3.91
N ASN A 42 6.95 22.00 4.29
CA ASN A 42 7.13 21.23 5.52
C ASN A 42 6.11 20.08 5.66
N THR A 43 5.70 19.50 4.53
CA THR A 43 4.79 18.35 4.45
C THR A 43 5.44 17.19 3.69
N ILE A 44 4.80 16.01 3.67
CA ILE A 44 5.28 14.88 2.88
C ILE A 44 5.34 15.27 1.40
N LYS A 45 6.47 14.94 0.73
CA LYS A 45 6.66 15.14 -0.71
C LYS A 45 5.50 14.54 -1.51
N PRO A 46 4.71 15.34 -2.26
CA PRO A 46 3.53 14.83 -2.97
C PRO A 46 3.84 13.73 -4.00
N SER A 47 5.05 13.72 -4.55
CA SER A 47 5.52 12.70 -5.49
C SER A 47 5.62 11.30 -4.88
N TYR A 48 5.73 11.18 -3.54
CA TYR A 48 5.83 9.91 -2.84
C TYR A 48 4.46 9.26 -2.62
N ILE A 49 3.39 10.04 -2.74
CA ILE A 49 2.00 9.60 -2.78
C ILE A 49 1.52 9.59 -4.25
N SER A 50 1.95 8.56 -4.97
CA SER A 50 1.63 8.38 -6.38
C SER A 50 0.72 7.17 -6.57
N PHE A 51 -0.50 7.43 -7.05
CA PHE A 51 -1.41 6.41 -7.56
C PHE A 51 -0.91 6.00 -8.94
N GLN A 52 -0.24 4.85 -9.03
CA GLN A 52 0.46 4.45 -10.25
C GLN A 52 -0.52 4.18 -11.41
N SER A 53 -0.14 4.57 -12.62
CA SER A 53 -0.79 4.12 -13.85
C SER A 53 -0.20 2.75 -14.27
N GLY A 54 -0.78 1.65 -13.76
CA GLY A 54 -0.40 0.27 -14.06
C GLY A 54 -1.40 -0.72 -13.44
N HIS A 55 -1.21 -2.04 -13.59
CA HIS A 55 -2.22 -3.05 -13.22
C HIS A 55 -2.78 -2.98 -11.79
N LEU A 56 -2.01 -2.47 -10.82
CA LEU A 56 -2.49 -2.36 -9.44
C LEU A 56 -3.28 -1.06 -9.19
N HIS A 57 -3.08 0.00 -9.99
CA HIS A 57 -3.78 1.30 -9.95
C HIS A 57 -3.94 1.97 -8.56
N ASP A 58 -3.38 1.41 -7.49
CA ASP A 58 -3.63 1.77 -6.11
C ASP A 58 -2.40 2.43 -5.48
N LEU A 59 -2.55 2.87 -4.24
CA LEU A 59 -1.39 3.14 -3.39
C LEU A 59 -1.01 1.86 -2.65
N SER A 60 0.06 1.23 -3.11
CA SER A 60 0.67 0.03 -2.53
C SER A 60 1.32 0.35 -1.17
N THR A 61 0.91 -0.40 -0.15
CA THR A 61 1.38 -0.29 1.23
C THR A 61 1.56 -1.66 1.87
N ASN A 62 2.22 -1.72 3.02
CA ASN A 62 2.45 -2.95 3.77
C ASN A 62 1.95 -2.83 5.20
N LEU A 63 1.29 -3.85 5.72
CA LEU A 63 0.83 -3.86 7.11
C LEU A 63 2.01 -4.01 8.08
N ILE A 64 2.26 -2.97 8.89
CA ILE A 64 3.24 -3.02 9.98
C ILE A 64 2.73 -3.92 11.10
N SER A 65 3.28 -5.12 11.13
CA SER A 65 3.13 -6.11 12.18
C SER A 65 4.13 -7.22 11.91
N VAL A 66 3.81 -8.06 10.93
CA VAL A 66 4.72 -9.09 10.42
C VAL A 66 5.67 -8.50 9.38
N PHE A 67 5.21 -7.53 8.58
CA PHE A 67 6.13 -6.65 7.87
C PHE A 67 6.82 -5.75 8.89
N VAL A 68 8.14 -5.89 9.02
CA VAL A 68 8.95 -5.04 9.90
C VAL A 68 9.64 -3.95 9.07
N PRO A 69 10.04 -2.83 9.68
CA PRO A 69 10.61 -1.69 8.97
C PRO A 69 11.77 -2.04 8.03
N GLU A 70 12.63 -2.99 8.41
CA GLU A 70 13.79 -3.41 7.61
C GLU A 70 13.39 -4.17 6.34
N ASP A 71 12.21 -4.77 6.30
CA ASP A 71 11.71 -5.48 5.10
C ASP A 71 11.56 -4.55 3.91
N ARG A 72 11.41 -3.24 4.14
CA ARG A 72 11.33 -2.23 3.06
C ARG A 72 12.57 -2.20 2.20
N PHE A 73 13.72 -2.61 2.73
CA PHE A 73 15.01 -2.58 2.04
C PHE A 73 15.16 -3.72 1.03
N CYS A 74 14.32 -4.76 1.09
CA CYS A 74 14.29 -5.82 0.10
C CYS A 74 13.57 -5.37 -1.18
N ARG A 75 14.34 -4.99 -2.20
CA ARG A 75 13.79 -4.59 -3.51
C ARG A 75 13.79 -5.77 -4.48
N ILE A 76 12.60 -6.16 -4.95
CA ILE A 76 12.46 -7.14 -6.04
C ILE A 76 12.97 -6.55 -7.35
N MET A 77 13.82 -7.31 -8.04
CA MET A 77 14.45 -6.99 -9.32
C MET A 77 14.48 -8.22 -10.25
N GLY A 78 15.16 -8.11 -11.38
CA GLY A 78 15.37 -9.21 -12.32
C GLY A 78 14.16 -9.53 -13.22
N GLU A 79 14.30 -10.62 -13.97
CA GLU A 79 13.33 -11.03 -15.00
C GLU A 79 11.96 -11.42 -14.44
N LYS A 80 11.93 -11.93 -13.19
CA LYS A 80 10.71 -12.36 -12.51
C LYS A 80 10.04 -11.24 -11.70
N LYS A 81 10.49 -10.00 -11.83
CA LYS A 81 9.95 -8.87 -11.03
C LYS A 81 8.43 -8.77 -11.09
N ASP A 82 7.85 -8.91 -12.28
CA ASP A 82 6.41 -8.78 -12.48
C ASP A 82 5.63 -9.94 -11.84
N TYR A 83 6.15 -11.16 -11.91
CA TYR A 83 5.60 -12.33 -11.20
C TYR A 83 5.50 -12.10 -9.68
N TYR A 84 6.51 -11.45 -9.11
CA TYR A 84 6.59 -11.20 -7.67
C TYR A 84 5.79 -9.99 -7.18
N THR A 85 5.65 -8.95 -8.00
CA THR A 85 5.17 -7.62 -7.56
C THR A 85 3.90 -7.13 -8.24
N ARG A 86 3.54 -7.69 -9.40
CA ARG A 86 2.33 -7.27 -10.15
C ARG A 86 1.23 -8.30 -10.12
N GLU A 87 1.59 -9.56 -10.02
CA GLU A 87 0.64 -10.66 -9.96
C GLU A 87 0.22 -10.92 -8.51
N LEU A 88 -1.10 -10.97 -8.30
CA LEU A 88 -1.70 -11.27 -7.01
C LEU A 88 -1.49 -12.75 -6.67
N TRP A 89 -1.24 -13.01 -5.40
CA TRP A 89 -1.25 -14.36 -4.85
C TRP A 89 -2.68 -14.88 -4.74
N SER A 90 -2.87 -16.15 -5.11
CA SER A 90 -4.14 -16.86 -4.95
C SER A 90 -4.12 -17.74 -3.71
N VAL A 91 -5.24 -17.83 -2.98
CA VAL A 91 -5.34 -18.66 -1.77
C VAL A 91 -4.97 -20.12 -2.08
N GLY A 92 -4.09 -20.70 -1.25
CA GLY A 92 -3.57 -22.06 -1.44
C GLY A 92 -2.40 -22.17 -2.43
N GLU A 93 -2.07 -21.10 -3.15
CA GLU A 93 -0.96 -21.10 -4.11
C GLU A 93 0.38 -21.25 -3.38
N THR A 94 1.25 -22.10 -3.94
CA THR A 94 2.66 -22.18 -3.55
C THR A 94 3.47 -21.22 -4.40
N ILE A 95 4.31 -20.42 -3.75
CA ILE A 95 5.14 -19.41 -4.41
C ILE A 95 6.61 -19.85 -4.42
N VAL A 96 7.35 -19.42 -5.45
CA VAL A 96 8.81 -19.57 -5.50
C VAL A 96 9.43 -18.46 -4.65
N THR A 97 10.33 -18.79 -3.73
CA THR A 97 11.02 -17.78 -2.92
C THR A 97 11.99 -16.96 -3.78
N PRO A 98 11.98 -15.61 -3.71
CA PRO A 98 12.97 -14.78 -4.37
C PRO A 98 14.40 -15.16 -3.99
N PHE A 99 15.25 -15.37 -4.98
CA PHE A 99 16.65 -15.74 -4.78
C PHE A 99 17.61 -14.57 -5.04
N HIS A 100 18.55 -14.34 -4.12
CA HIS A 100 19.59 -13.33 -4.30
C HIS A 100 20.78 -13.88 -5.10
N PRO A 101 21.35 -13.14 -6.07
CA PRO A 101 21.05 -11.75 -6.43
C PRO A 101 20.01 -11.59 -7.56
N ASN A 102 19.45 -12.68 -8.06
CA ASN A 102 18.71 -12.67 -9.32
C ASN A 102 17.34 -11.98 -9.21
N ASP A 103 16.64 -12.20 -8.11
CA ASP A 103 15.25 -11.77 -7.92
C ASP A 103 15.10 -10.59 -6.95
N PHE A 104 16.10 -10.32 -6.12
CA PHE A 104 16.07 -9.19 -5.19
C PHE A 104 17.46 -8.71 -4.79
N GLU A 105 17.50 -7.45 -4.36
CA GLU A 105 18.65 -6.79 -3.76
C GLU A 105 18.25 -6.08 -2.46
N TYR A 106 19.26 -5.62 -1.71
CA TYR A 106 19.07 -4.87 -0.48
C TYR A 106 19.52 -3.42 -0.65
N ILE A 107 18.63 -2.47 -0.33
CA ILE A 107 18.87 -1.03 -0.46
C ILE A 107 18.45 -0.35 0.83
N ASP A 108 19.42 0.08 1.63
CA ASP A 108 19.22 0.73 2.93
C ASP A 108 18.89 2.22 2.85
N THR A 109 18.84 2.79 1.64
CA THR A 109 18.53 4.21 1.46
C THR A 109 17.03 4.51 1.48
N LEU A 110 16.17 3.49 1.46
CA LEU A 110 14.72 3.68 1.35
C LEU A 110 14.10 4.25 2.63
N GLY A 111 13.28 5.28 2.46
CA GLY A 111 12.47 5.83 3.54
C GLY A 111 11.10 5.17 3.66
N ALA A 112 10.27 5.71 4.54
CA ALA A 112 8.91 5.26 4.74
C ALA A 112 7.97 6.40 5.16
N ILE A 113 6.70 6.24 4.78
CA ILE A 113 5.56 6.99 5.31
C ILE A 113 4.61 5.98 5.93
N TYR A 114 4.07 6.31 7.10
CA TYR A 114 3.15 5.43 7.83
C TYR A 114 1.76 6.05 7.91
N PHE A 115 0.74 5.19 7.90
CA PHE A 115 -0.66 5.57 7.97
C PHE A 115 -1.41 4.70 8.97
N LEU A 116 -2.16 5.31 9.88
CA LEU A 116 -3.02 4.57 10.81
C LEU A 116 -4.31 4.14 10.10
N ILE A 117 -4.63 2.85 10.14
CA ILE A 117 -5.71 2.27 9.33
C ILE A 117 -7.06 2.92 9.60
N HIS A 118 -7.42 3.18 10.87
CA HIS A 118 -8.72 3.78 11.19
C HIS A 118 -8.89 5.22 10.67
N GLN A 119 -7.80 5.92 10.35
CA GLN A 119 -7.87 7.28 9.78
C GLN A 119 -8.17 7.24 8.29
N LEU A 120 -7.83 6.15 7.62
CA LEU A 120 -7.95 6.01 6.18
C LEU A 120 -9.13 5.15 5.76
N ASN A 121 -9.39 4.04 6.44
CA ASN A 121 -10.50 3.16 6.08
C ASN A 121 -11.83 3.88 6.34
N GLY A 122 -12.61 4.13 5.27
CA GLY A 122 -13.84 4.90 5.35
C GLY A 122 -13.65 6.42 5.22
N LEU A 123 -12.42 6.91 5.06
CA LEU A 123 -12.15 8.34 4.83
C LEU A 123 -12.89 8.81 3.57
N SER A 124 -13.67 9.88 3.69
CA SER A 124 -14.37 10.48 2.56
C SER A 124 -13.66 11.73 2.07
N ILE A 125 -13.62 11.91 0.75
CA ILE A 125 -13.15 13.14 0.10
C ILE A 125 -14.22 13.65 -0.87
N SER A 126 -14.35 14.96 -0.96
CA SER A 126 -15.17 15.62 -1.97
C SER A 126 -14.37 15.90 -3.24
N TYR A 127 -15.00 15.77 -4.40
CA TYR A 127 -14.46 16.14 -5.69
C TYR A 127 -15.55 16.59 -6.66
N ASN A 128 -15.13 17.18 -7.78
CA ASN A 128 -16.03 17.78 -8.76
C ASN A 128 -15.89 17.09 -10.12
N ILE A 129 -17.01 16.95 -10.85
CA ILE A 129 -17.06 16.43 -12.23
C ILE A 129 -17.61 17.54 -13.13
N GLY A 130 -16.77 18.11 -14.00
CA GLY A 130 -17.15 19.31 -14.76
C GLY A 130 -17.40 20.49 -13.83
N ASP A 131 -18.60 21.07 -13.92
CA ASP A 131 -19.11 22.15 -13.06
C ASP A 131 -20.02 21.63 -11.92
N GLN A 132 -20.18 20.31 -11.80
CA GLN A 132 -20.95 19.69 -10.74
C GLN A 132 -20.04 19.40 -9.55
N ASP A 133 -20.42 19.92 -8.39
CA ASP A 133 -19.69 19.78 -7.14
C ASP A 133 -20.37 18.74 -6.23
N GLY A 134 -19.62 18.26 -5.23
CA GLY A 134 -20.18 17.46 -4.14
C GLY A 134 -20.19 15.95 -4.38
N PHE A 135 -19.45 15.44 -5.37
CA PHE A 135 -19.24 14.00 -5.48
C PHE A 135 -18.33 13.53 -4.34
N ILE A 136 -18.65 12.34 -3.81
CA ILE A 136 -17.91 11.76 -2.68
C ILE A 136 -17.18 10.51 -3.15
N ALA A 137 -15.92 10.40 -2.77
CA ALA A 137 -15.18 9.15 -2.84
C ALA A 137 -14.75 8.71 -1.45
N ILE A 138 -14.82 7.41 -1.20
CA ILE A 138 -14.52 6.79 0.09
C ILE A 138 -13.28 5.92 -0.09
N CYS A 139 -12.28 6.12 0.77
CA CYS A 139 -11.10 5.29 0.82
C CYS A 139 -11.45 3.93 1.43
N LYS A 140 -11.00 2.86 0.79
CA LYS A 140 -11.05 1.49 1.31
C LYS A 140 -9.65 0.91 1.29
N ILE A 141 -9.27 0.28 2.39
CA ILE A 141 -8.05 -0.51 2.48
C ILE A 141 -8.42 -1.95 2.12
N LEU A 142 -7.70 -2.54 1.16
CA LEU A 142 -7.96 -3.88 0.66
C LEU A 142 -6.70 -4.73 0.81
N HIS A 143 -6.85 -5.94 1.34
CA HIS A 143 -5.76 -6.91 1.37
C HIS A 143 -5.56 -7.51 -0.03
N THR A 144 -4.39 -7.23 -0.62
CA THR A 144 -4.08 -7.54 -2.04
C THR A 144 -2.69 -8.18 -2.12
N PRO A 145 -2.48 -9.33 -1.46
CA PRO A 145 -1.18 -9.96 -1.37
C PRO A 145 -0.60 -10.20 -2.77
N VAL A 146 0.67 -9.85 -2.94
CA VAL A 146 1.46 -10.21 -4.12
C VAL A 146 2.36 -11.38 -3.75
N ARG A 147 2.92 -12.08 -4.75
CA ARG A 147 3.69 -13.30 -4.49
C ARG A 147 4.96 -13.11 -3.68
N SER A 148 5.51 -11.90 -3.65
CA SER A 148 6.65 -11.55 -2.78
C SER A 148 6.24 -11.03 -1.40
N ASN A 149 4.98 -10.65 -1.20
CA ASN A 149 4.55 -9.99 0.02
C ASN A 149 3.05 -10.21 0.29
N PHE A 150 2.78 -11.10 1.24
CA PHE A 150 1.45 -11.35 1.76
C PHE A 150 0.87 -10.12 2.47
N TRP A 151 1.69 -9.35 3.17
CA TRP A 151 1.22 -8.20 3.96
C TRP A 151 0.99 -6.95 3.11
N HIS A 152 0.86 -7.11 1.79
CA HIS A 152 0.57 -6.04 0.86
C HIS A 152 -0.92 -5.65 0.93
N PHE A 153 -1.15 -4.36 1.13
CA PHE A 153 -2.47 -3.74 1.13
C PHE A 153 -2.53 -2.60 0.13
N SER A 154 -3.68 -2.49 -0.51
CA SER A 154 -4.00 -1.45 -1.47
C SER A 154 -4.94 -0.44 -0.84
N LEU A 155 -4.57 0.85 -0.89
CA LEU A 155 -5.53 1.93 -0.64
C LEU A 155 -6.20 2.26 -1.97
N ARG A 156 -7.53 2.13 -2.00
CA ARG A 156 -8.37 2.40 -3.16
C ARG A 156 -9.48 3.36 -2.80
N TRP A 157 -10.07 3.96 -3.81
CA TRP A 157 -11.13 4.94 -3.64
C TRP A 157 -12.37 4.55 -4.43
N PHE A 158 -13.52 4.61 -3.77
CA PHE A 158 -14.80 4.17 -4.31
C PHE A 158 -15.80 5.31 -4.28
N ASN A 159 -16.52 5.52 -5.38
CA ASN A 159 -17.69 6.39 -5.43
C ASN A 159 -18.96 5.53 -5.61
N GLU A 160 -20.08 6.17 -5.92
CA GLU A 160 -21.37 5.48 -6.16
C GLU A 160 -21.31 4.49 -7.34
N GLU A 161 -20.44 4.72 -8.32
CA GLU A 161 -20.24 3.85 -9.48
C GLU A 161 -19.21 2.73 -9.23
N GLY A 162 -18.59 2.68 -8.04
CA GLY A 162 -17.63 1.66 -7.64
C GLY A 162 -16.18 2.16 -7.61
N ASP A 163 -15.23 1.28 -7.95
CA ASP A 163 -13.79 1.58 -7.87
C ASP A 163 -13.43 2.67 -8.90
N VAL A 164 -13.04 3.84 -8.41
CA VAL A 164 -12.68 5.02 -9.24
C VAL A 164 -11.49 4.70 -10.15
N LEU A 165 -10.67 3.71 -9.80
CA LEU A 165 -9.54 3.30 -10.61
C LEU A 165 -9.97 2.65 -11.92
N LEU A 166 -11.12 1.97 -11.94
CA LEU A 166 -11.68 1.31 -13.11
C LEU A 166 -12.46 2.27 -14.03
N GLN A 167 -12.71 3.50 -13.56
CA GLN A 167 -13.49 4.50 -14.28
C GLN A 167 -12.62 5.32 -15.24
N LYS A 168 -13.25 5.81 -16.31
CA LYS A 168 -12.63 6.70 -17.31
C LYS A 168 -13.15 8.12 -17.12
N GLY A 169 -12.23 9.09 -17.08
CA GLY A 169 -12.61 10.50 -17.03
C GLY A 169 -11.46 11.41 -16.61
N SER A 170 -11.43 12.63 -17.14
CA SER A 170 -10.44 13.65 -16.77
C SER A 170 -10.59 14.11 -15.31
N TRP A 171 -11.79 13.96 -14.73
CA TRP A 171 -12.10 14.26 -13.33
C TRP A 171 -11.30 13.39 -12.36
N LYS A 172 -10.91 12.17 -12.75
CA LYS A 172 -10.14 11.23 -11.92
C LYS A 172 -8.85 11.87 -11.41
N LYS A 173 -8.16 12.65 -12.24
CA LYS A 173 -6.94 13.35 -11.83
C LYS A 173 -7.20 14.35 -10.71
N ARG A 174 -8.31 15.09 -10.75
CA ARG A 174 -8.69 16.06 -9.71
C ARG A 174 -9.01 15.34 -8.40
N MET A 175 -9.81 14.29 -8.48
CA MET A 175 -10.14 13.46 -7.32
C MET A 175 -8.88 12.85 -6.69
N LEU A 176 -7.95 12.31 -7.49
CA LEU A 176 -6.69 11.76 -6.98
C LEU A 176 -5.77 12.84 -6.38
N THR A 177 -5.89 14.10 -6.80
CA THR A 177 -5.23 15.22 -6.12
C THR A 177 -5.80 15.45 -4.72
N SER A 178 -7.14 15.43 -4.56
CA SER A 178 -7.78 15.52 -3.25
C SER A 178 -7.41 14.34 -2.35
N ALA A 179 -7.42 13.12 -2.89
CA ALA A 179 -6.97 11.91 -2.20
C ALA A 179 -5.53 12.03 -1.72
N ARG A 180 -4.64 12.54 -2.58
CA ARG A 180 -3.24 12.78 -2.24
C ARG A 180 -3.10 13.78 -1.10
N ALA A 181 -3.83 14.90 -1.16
CA ALA A 181 -3.78 15.92 -0.12
C ALA A 181 -4.17 15.35 1.25
N ALA A 182 -5.25 14.57 1.30
CA ALA A 182 -5.68 13.89 2.53
C ALA A 182 -4.61 12.91 3.04
N LEU A 183 -3.98 12.13 2.16
CA LEU A 183 -2.90 11.22 2.56
C LEU A 183 -1.66 11.96 3.07
N ILE A 184 -1.31 13.11 2.50
CA ILE A 184 -0.21 13.94 3.00
C ILE A 184 -0.52 14.42 4.43
N GLU A 185 -1.77 14.77 4.72
CA GLU A 185 -2.21 15.21 6.04
C GLU A 185 -2.16 14.09 7.09
N PHE A 186 -2.60 12.87 6.73
CA PHE A 186 -2.63 11.73 7.67
C PHE A 186 -1.32 10.95 7.76
N GLY A 187 -0.40 11.15 6.82
CA GLY A 187 0.88 10.46 6.82
C GLY A 187 1.79 10.92 7.96
N VAL A 188 2.42 9.96 8.64
CA VAL A 188 3.45 10.23 9.65
C VAL A 188 4.79 9.62 9.23
N ILE A 189 5.88 10.25 9.65
CA ILE A 189 7.25 9.81 9.31
C ILE A 189 7.93 9.05 10.44
N SER A 190 7.42 9.19 11.68
CA SER A 190 7.92 8.45 12.83
C SER A 190 7.48 7.00 12.73
N GLU A 191 8.44 6.10 12.89
CA GLU A 191 8.16 4.66 12.89
C GLU A 191 7.20 4.29 14.03
N PRO A 192 6.07 3.64 13.73
CA PRO A 192 5.09 3.28 14.75
C PRO A 192 5.59 2.07 15.55
N LYS A 193 5.11 1.95 16.79
CA LYS A 193 5.36 0.74 17.59
C LYS A 193 4.68 -0.46 16.94
N ILE A 194 5.47 -1.50 16.66
CA ILE A 194 4.97 -2.75 16.09
C ILE A 194 4.01 -3.44 17.07
N GLN A 195 2.84 -3.79 16.57
CA GLN A 195 1.82 -4.57 17.28
C GLN A 195 1.76 -5.97 16.68
N LYS A 196 1.54 -6.99 17.52
CA LYS A 196 1.38 -8.37 17.04
C LYS A 196 -0.03 -8.56 16.51
N ILE A 197 -0.14 -8.98 15.24
CA ILE A 197 -1.40 -9.35 14.62
C ILE A 197 -1.92 -10.70 15.15
N ASP A 198 -3.23 -10.80 15.30
CA ASP A 198 -3.89 -12.07 15.60
C ASP A 198 -3.75 -13.04 14.42
N ILE A 199 -3.20 -14.23 14.69
CA ILE A 199 -3.00 -15.28 13.70
C ILE A 199 -4.31 -15.75 13.08
N SER A 200 -5.41 -15.66 13.83
CA SER A 200 -6.74 -16.02 13.35
C SER A 200 -7.20 -15.14 12.17
N LEU A 201 -6.64 -13.95 11.98
CA LEU A 201 -7.03 -13.10 10.84
C LEU A 201 -6.58 -13.66 9.49
N TYR A 202 -5.48 -14.41 9.46
CA TYR A 202 -4.84 -14.84 8.23
C TYR A 202 -4.55 -16.34 8.14
N THR A 203 -5.00 -17.16 9.10
CA THR A 203 -4.89 -18.64 9.06
C THR A 203 -6.24 -19.33 9.25
#